data_AF-A0A183Q4W4-F1
#
_entry.id   AF-A0A183Q4W4-F1
#
_cell.length_a   1.000
_cell.length_b   1.000
_cell.length_c   1.000
_cell.angle_alpha   90.00
_cell.angle_beta   90.00
_cell.angle_gamma   90.00
#
_symmetry.space_group_name_H-M   'P 1'
#
loop_
_entity.id
_entity.type
_entity.pdbx_description
1 polymer ?
#
loop_
_entity_poly.entity_id
_entity_poly.type
_entity_poly.pdbx_seq_one_letter_code
_entity_poly.pdbx_strand_id
1 'polypeptide(L)' 'MSSKVPILSAGGPLIFRQLFEKVSSTYTYLLADSHTKDAVIIDPVLETVERDKKLVGWCNY' A
#
# COMPACT_ATOMS: atom_id res chain seq x y z
N MET A 1 4.39 12.51 -17.45
CA MET A 1 5.18 11.27 -17.22
C MET A 1 4.60 10.58 -15.99
N SER A 2 3.70 9.62 -16.20
CA SER A 2 3.03 8.88 -15.11
C SER A 2 3.81 7.60 -14.85
N SER A 3 4.61 7.59 -13.79
CA SER A 3 5.24 6.36 -13.30
C SER A 3 4.13 5.48 -12.71
N LYS A 4 3.52 4.62 -13.53
CA LYS A 4 2.71 3.53 -13.04
C LYS A 4 3.63 2.65 -12.20
N VAL A 5 3.54 2.80 -10.87
CA VAL A 5 4.18 1.87 -9.94
C VAL A 5 3.65 0.49 -10.31
N PRO A 6 4.49 -0.47 -10.73
CA PRO A 6 4.01 -1.78 -11.12
C PRO A 6 3.36 -2.41 -9.90
N ILE A 7 2.03 -2.47 -9.91
CA ILE A 7 1.32 -3.35 -8.99
C ILE A 7 1.75 -4.75 -9.40
N LEU A 8 2.37 -5.48 -8.48
CA LEU A 8 2.56 -6.92 -8.63
C LEU A 8 1.20 -7.59 -8.46
N SER A 9 0.32 -7.41 -9.45
CA SER A 9 -0.91 -8.18 -9.57
C SER A 9 -0.51 -9.42 -10.36
N ALA A 10 -0.37 -10.55 -9.67
CA ALA A 10 -0.13 -11.85 -10.29
C ALA A 10 -1.40 -12.37 -11.00
N GLY A 11 -2.11 -11.50 -11.74
CA GLY A 11 -3.39 -11.81 -12.39
C GLY A 11 -4.57 -12.05 -11.43
N GLY A 12 -4.36 -11.86 -10.13
CA GLY A 12 -5.35 -12.07 -9.08
C GLY A 12 -5.75 -10.80 -8.33
N PRO A 13 -6.76 -10.88 -7.45
CA PRO A 13 -7.39 -9.71 -6.83
C PRO A 13 -6.54 -9.01 -5.77
N LEU A 14 -5.37 -9.55 -5.44
CA LEU A 14 -4.49 -9.01 -4.43
C LEU A 14 -3.73 -7.78 -4.96
N ILE A 15 -3.93 -6.66 -4.29
CA ILE A 15 -3.10 -5.45 -4.40
C ILE A 15 -2.03 -5.56 -3.32
N PHE A 16 -0.76 -5.55 -3.73
CA PHE A 16 0.38 -5.55 -2.82
C PHE A 16 1.26 -4.33 -3.04
N ARG A 17 1.64 -3.66 -1.96
CA ARG A 17 2.65 -2.59 -1.96
C ARG A 17 3.57 -2.72 -0.75
N GLN A 18 4.86 -2.59 -1.01
CA GLN A 18 5.88 -2.41 0.01
C GLN A 18 6.25 -0.93 0.09
N LEU A 19 6.28 -0.40 1.30
CA LEU A 19 6.60 1.00 1.60
C LEU A 19 7.79 1.04 2.54
N PHE A 20 8.72 1.94 2.26
CA PHE A 20 9.91 2.14 3.09
C PHE A 20 9.77 3.43 3.88
N GLU A 21 9.97 3.34 5.20
CA GLU A 21 10.19 4.49 6.07
C GLU A 21 11.70 4.65 6.29
N LYS A 22 12.22 5.86 6.12
CA LYS A 22 13.67 6.12 6.02
C LYS A 22 14.35 6.29 7.38
N VAL A 23 13.64 6.81 8.38
CA VAL A 23 14.21 7.19 9.68
C VAL A 23 14.44 5.96 10.55
N SER A 24 13.42 5.11 10.71
CA SER A 24 13.46 3.84 11.42
C SER A 24 13.95 2.69 10.53
N SER A 25 14.08 2.91 9.22
CA SER A 25 14.37 1.85 8.24
C SER A 25 13.36 0.70 8.27
N THR A 26 12.11 1.01 8.61
CA THR A 26 11.03 0.02 8.70
C THR A 26 10.40 -0.19 7.33
N TYR A 27 10.06 -1.45 7.03
CA TYR A 27 9.22 -1.80 5.90
C TYR A 27 7.78 -1.98 6.34
N THR A 28 6.90 -1.14 5.81
CA THR A 28 5.45 -1.25 5.98
C THR A 28 4.86 -1.93 4.75
N TYR A 29 3.93 -2.88 4.95
CA TYR A 29 3.28 -3.60 3.86
C TYR A 29 1.79 -3.27 3.80
N LEU A 30 1.30 -2.95 2.60
CA LEU A 30 -0.11 -2.79 2.30
C LEU A 30 -0.58 -3.96 1.43
N LEU A 31 -1.57 -4.70 1.94
CA LEU A 31 -2.26 -5.75 1.22
C LEU A 31 -3.74 -5.36 1.11
N ALA A 32 -4.32 -5.44 -0.07
CA ALA A 32 -5.75 -5.17 -0.25
C ALA A 32 -6.39 -6.10 -1.28
N ASP A 33 -7.67 -6.37 -1.13
CA ASP A 33 -8.49 -7.03 -2.13
C ASP A 33 -9.08 -5.98 -3.09
N SER A 34 -8.80 -6.13 -4.38
CA SER A 34 -9.30 -5.27 -5.45
C SER A 34 -10.82 -5.34 -5.65
N HIS A 35 -11.48 -6.42 -5.23
CA HIS A 35 -12.92 -6.62 -5.34
C HIS A 35 -13.67 -6.08 -4.13
N THR A 36 -13.34 -6.54 -2.92
CA THR A 36 -14.04 -6.11 -1.70
C THR A 36 -13.58 -4.74 -1.20
N LYS A 37 -12.39 -4.31 -1.63
CA LYS A 37 -11.70 -3.10 -1.16
C LYS A 37 -11.23 -3.17 0.30
N ASP A 38 -11.29 -4.36 0.92
CA ASP A 38 -10.69 -4.56 2.23
C ASP A 38 -9.17 -4.46 2.14
N ALA A 39 -8.57 -3.79 3.11
CA ALA A 39 -7.13 -3.55 3.15
C ALA A 39 -6.57 -3.76 4.57
N VAL A 40 -5.36 -4.29 4.64
CA VAL A 40 -4.58 -4.42 5.87
C VAL A 40 -3.21 -3.77 5.70
N ILE A 41 -2.75 -3.11 6.76
CA ILE A 41 -1.41 -2.53 6.84
C ILE A 41 -0.65 -3.26 7.94
N ILE A 42 0.54 -3.73 7.61
CA ILE A 42 1.46 -4.43 8.52
C ILE A 42 2.61 -3.50 8.86
N ASP A 43 2.91 -3.42 10.15
CA ASP A 43 3.98 -2.59 10.73
C ASP A 43 3.89 -1.10 10.32
N PRO A 44 2.74 -0.42 10.60
CA PRO A 44 2.59 0.99 10.28
C PRO A 44 3.47 1.85 11.20
N VAL A 45 4.15 2.84 10.61
CA VAL A 45 4.96 3.82 11.33
C VAL A 45 4.19 5.14 11.42
N LEU A 46 4.10 5.72 12.62
CA LEU A 46 3.25 6.88 12.95
C LEU A 46 3.53 8.08 12.02
N GLU A 47 4.81 8.32 11.75
CA GLU A 47 5.34 9.40 10.92
C GLU A 47 4.88 9.30 9.46
N THR A 48 4.54 8.10 8.99
CA THR A 48 4.10 7.84 7.62
C THR A 48 2.60 7.58 7.48
N VAL A 49 1.83 7.68 8.55
CA VAL A 49 0.39 7.40 8.54
C VAL A 49 -0.37 8.18 7.46
N GLU A 50 -0.04 9.45 7.23
CA GLU A 50 -0.72 10.27 6.21
C GLU A 50 -0.41 9.83 4.77
N ARG A 51 0.79 9.29 4.52
CA ARG A 51 1.13 8.64 3.24
C ARG A 51 0.30 7.37 3.07
N ASP A 52 0.22 6.56 4.11
CA ASP A 52 -0.41 5.24 4.06
C ASP A 52 -1.94 5.35 3.91
N LYS A 53 -2.57 6.29 4.61
CA LYS A 53 -4.00 6.62 4.46
C LYS A 53 -4.36 7.00 3.03
N LYS A 54 -3.54 7.81 2.36
CA LYS A 54 -3.76 8.21 0.95
C LYS A 54 -3.72 6.99 0.01
N LEU A 55 -2.86 6.02 0.28
CA LEU A 55 -2.74 4.80 -0.52
C LEU A 55 -3.93 3.86 -0.34
N VAL A 56 -4.44 3.74 0.88
CA VAL A 56 -5.71 3.02 1.15
C VAL A 56 -6.87 3.71 0.44
N GLY A 57 -6.95 5.05 0.53
CA GLY A 57 -7.96 5.83 -0.19
C GLY A 57 -7.95 5.60 -1.70
N TRP A 58 -6.77 5.45 -2.31
CA TRP A 58 -6.63 5.16 -3.74
C TRP A 58 -7.18 3.78 -4.15
N CYS A 59 -7.20 2.79 -3.26
CA CYS A 59 -7.77 1.48 -3.58
C CYS A 59 -9.30 1.50 -3.72
N ASN A 60 -9.97 2.51 -3.17
CA ASN A 60 -11.43 2.68 -3.23
C ASN A 60 -11.95 3.33 -4.53
N TYR A 61 -11.07 3.78 -5.43
CA TYR A 61 -11.43 4.43 -6.70
C TYR A 61 -11.06 3.59 -7.92
#